data_AF-A2EYD0-F1
#
_entry.id   AF-A2EYD0-F1
#
_cell.length_a   1.000
_cell.length_b   1.000
_cell.length_c   1.000
_cell.angle_alpha   90.00
_cell.angle_beta   90.00
_cell.angle_gamma   90.00
#
_symmetry.space_group_name_H-M   'P 1'
#
loop_
_entity.id
_entity.type
_entity.pdbx_description
1 polymer ?
#
loop_
_entity_poly.entity_id
_entity_poly.type
_entity_poly.pdbx_seq_one_letter_code
_entity_poly.pdbx_strand_id
1 'polypeptide(L)'
;MDVQKIDLLKIISETPANETIRVGPGLVELPDKTEFIKSIQIIFEENTKVVCNCLQIIGCTITFTNMNYDGYIKAFQSIIEFNNCKFTNEITKVEYIIDADLQSLLTCSKCTFENISKYTLLTQNLSSINCVDTVFKNCKLSVIHNNFKAEFVRCNFLSTQESFIFNHESSLCVIDDCIFDTSTLASILNIGTMTVQKTTFRNSNDTQISCFNDSELFVRDCIYESSKQTSLFINDSNLEVHNCQFRNIDGNCINIIHCDGTISDCTFENSTYPHISMAIVSNMEISNCSFVNSPSSCVMCRGGSTLVIKNCSFDGTERFGLATCDGKIEECTNCIFKRCKHACVASFDNGMFNISDSKIIGPTEVGIEVFCGGNLIGSNLDIGKAEIASIRTRFGGSINLTDSSLEKDSKVILQGRNFMINNVKNTDDIRIENLEKDPVPRCFKCGKDCSQNLFDSCGHACFCRECCPPKGECPLCHLDYETAIIPHPMSTDKLCGICMEEEADSILIPCGHLICKKCFLEWYKQDSGCPYCRHKFVNCRSLVPYA
;
A
#
# COMPACT_ATOMS: atom_id res chain seq x y z
N MET A 1 -36.11 -22.51 34.30
CA MET A 1 -37.15 -21.47 34.34
C MET A 1 -37.79 -21.47 32.97
N ASP A 2 -39.10 -21.63 32.90
CA ASP A 2 -39.83 -21.67 31.62
C ASP A 2 -39.63 -20.34 30.89
N VAL A 3 -39.04 -20.39 29.70
CA VAL A 3 -38.87 -19.21 28.85
C VAL A 3 -40.24 -18.89 28.25
N GLN A 4 -40.77 -17.70 28.55
CA GLN A 4 -42.05 -17.26 28.01
C GLN A 4 -41.93 -17.12 26.48
N LYS A 5 -42.71 -17.91 25.74
CA LYS A 5 -42.82 -17.79 24.28
C LYS A 5 -43.78 -16.66 23.92
N ILE A 6 -43.38 -15.81 22.97
CA ILE A 6 -44.19 -14.67 22.53
C ILE A 6 -44.57 -14.85 21.05
N ASP A 7 -45.86 -14.77 20.74
CA ASP A 7 -46.39 -14.84 19.37
C ASP A 7 -46.37 -13.46 18.70
N LEU A 8 -45.21 -13.08 18.17
CA LEU A 8 -44.99 -11.78 17.53
C LEU A 8 -45.83 -11.60 16.25
N LEU A 9 -46.08 -12.68 15.49
CA LEU A 9 -46.84 -12.62 14.24
C LEU A 9 -48.28 -12.21 14.47
N LYS A 10 -48.92 -12.76 15.51
CA LYS A 10 -50.28 -12.37 15.90
C LYS A 10 -50.33 -10.89 16.26
N ILE A 11 -49.39 -10.41 17.07
CA ILE A 11 -49.33 -9.00 17.49
C ILE A 11 -49.18 -8.07 16.28
N ILE A 12 -48.27 -8.40 15.34
CA ILE A 12 -48.10 -7.62 14.10
C ILE A 12 -49.35 -7.63 13.24
N SER A 13 -50.07 -8.75 13.18
CA SER A 13 -51.30 -8.86 12.39
C SER A 13 -52.41 -7.93 12.89
N GLU A 14 -52.53 -7.82 14.22
CA GLU A 14 -53.56 -7.03 14.92
C GLU A 14 -53.19 -5.54 15.03
N THR A 15 -51.92 -5.18 14.88
CA THR A 15 -51.43 -3.80 15.01
C THR A 15 -51.56 -3.01 13.69
N PRO A 16 -52.07 -1.77 13.68
CA PRO A 16 -52.07 -0.91 12.50
C PRO A 16 -50.65 -0.61 11.97
N ALA A 17 -50.55 -0.23 10.68
CA ALA A 17 -49.26 0.19 10.12
C ALA A 17 -48.76 1.50 10.75
N ASN A 18 -47.44 1.66 10.84
CA ASN A 18 -46.72 2.79 11.43
C ASN A 18 -46.92 2.98 12.95
N GLU A 19 -47.50 1.99 13.63
CA GLU A 19 -47.62 1.98 15.09
C GLU A 19 -46.39 1.36 15.76
N THR A 20 -46.31 1.50 17.08
CA THR A 20 -45.25 0.91 17.90
C THR A 20 -45.75 -0.31 18.66
N ILE A 21 -45.05 -1.44 18.52
CA ILE A 21 -45.21 -2.65 19.33
C ILE A 21 -44.14 -2.67 20.43
N ARG A 22 -44.54 -3.01 21.65
CA ARG A 22 -43.62 -3.36 22.74
C ARG A 22 -43.68 -4.84 23.02
N VAL A 23 -42.52 -5.49 23.03
CA VAL A 23 -42.37 -6.93 23.23
C VAL A 23 -41.65 -7.16 24.56
N GLY A 24 -42.34 -7.78 25.52
CA GLY A 24 -41.77 -8.09 26.82
C GLY A 24 -40.59 -9.09 26.77
N PRO A 25 -39.92 -9.34 27.91
CA PRO A 25 -38.82 -10.29 28.02
C PRO A 25 -39.26 -11.71 27.67
N GLY A 26 -38.43 -12.44 26.92
CA GLY A 26 -38.73 -13.83 26.56
C GLY A 26 -38.04 -14.31 25.30
N LEU A 27 -38.56 -15.39 24.72
CA LEU A 27 -38.09 -15.94 23.46
C LEU A 27 -39.17 -15.77 22.39
N VAL A 28 -38.81 -15.10 21.30
CA VAL A 28 -39.60 -15.01 20.07
C VAL A 28 -39.03 -16.01 19.07
N GLU A 29 -39.67 -17.15 18.91
CA GLU A 29 -39.36 -18.11 17.85
C GLU A 29 -40.28 -17.85 16.66
N LEU A 30 -39.70 -17.33 15.57
CA LEU A 30 -40.42 -17.17 14.31
C LEU A 30 -40.28 -18.44 13.46
N PRO A 31 -41.26 -18.75 12.59
CA PRO A 31 -41.11 -19.78 11.57
C PRO A 31 -39.83 -19.60 10.76
N ASP A 32 -39.27 -20.72 10.27
CA ASP A 32 -37.98 -20.76 9.52
C ASP A 32 -37.87 -19.70 8.42
N LYS A 33 -38.99 -19.44 7.73
CA LYS A 33 -39.13 -18.34 6.79
C LYS A 33 -40.29 -17.46 7.24
N THR A 34 -40.00 -16.21 7.55
CA THR A 34 -41.00 -15.23 8.00
C THR A 34 -40.93 -13.97 7.17
N GLU A 35 -42.08 -13.42 6.78
CA GLU A 35 -42.17 -12.23 5.93
C GLU A 35 -42.87 -11.08 6.67
N PHE A 36 -42.20 -9.93 6.73
CA PHE A 36 -42.75 -8.67 7.22
C PHE A 36 -43.00 -7.74 6.04
N ILE A 37 -44.26 -7.43 5.83
CA ILE A 37 -44.77 -6.58 4.72
C ILE A 37 -45.51 -5.33 5.21
N LYS A 38 -45.53 -5.11 6.53
CA LYS A 38 -46.24 -3.98 7.17
C LYS A 38 -45.21 -3.07 7.82
N SER A 39 -45.28 -1.77 7.53
CA SER A 39 -44.43 -0.79 8.17
C SER A 39 -44.78 -0.67 9.65
N ILE A 40 -43.78 -0.80 10.54
CA ILE A 40 -44.03 -0.86 11.98
C ILE A 40 -42.75 -0.57 12.80
N GLN A 41 -42.91 -0.15 14.04
CA GLN A 41 -41.80 -0.03 14.99
C GLN A 41 -41.92 -1.08 16.07
N ILE A 42 -40.84 -1.81 16.38
CA ILE A 42 -40.83 -2.87 17.38
C ILE A 42 -39.75 -2.56 18.41
N ILE A 43 -40.16 -2.40 19.66
CA ILE A 43 -39.28 -2.18 20.80
C ILE A 43 -39.29 -3.44 21.66
N PHE A 44 -38.14 -4.08 21.79
CA PHE A 44 -37.94 -5.21 22.68
C PHE A 44 -37.49 -4.73 24.05
N GLU A 45 -38.04 -5.34 25.10
CA GLU A 45 -37.54 -5.17 26.46
C GLU A 45 -36.24 -5.97 26.67
N GLU A 46 -35.52 -5.69 27.75
CA GLU A 46 -34.24 -6.37 28.04
C GLU A 46 -34.41 -7.90 28.10
N ASN A 47 -33.40 -8.63 27.63
CA ASN A 47 -33.35 -10.10 27.60
C ASN A 47 -34.32 -10.79 26.62
N THR A 48 -34.96 -10.07 25.69
CA THR A 48 -35.73 -10.74 24.62
C THR A 48 -34.80 -11.26 23.53
N LYS A 49 -34.77 -12.59 23.32
CA LYS A 49 -34.07 -13.23 22.18
C LYS A 49 -35.08 -13.48 21.05
N VAL A 50 -34.74 -13.08 19.84
CA VAL A 50 -35.49 -13.34 18.62
C VAL A 50 -34.72 -14.32 17.76
N VAL A 51 -35.36 -15.41 17.39
CA VAL A 51 -34.76 -16.47 16.57
C VAL A 51 -35.60 -16.66 15.31
N CYS A 52 -34.95 -16.57 14.15
CA CYS A 52 -35.57 -16.85 12.86
C CYS A 52 -34.49 -17.28 11.87
N ASN A 53 -34.67 -18.40 11.18
CA ASN A 53 -33.68 -18.82 10.19
C ASN A 53 -33.59 -17.85 9.00
N CYS A 54 -34.71 -17.25 8.57
CA CYS A 54 -34.76 -16.25 7.51
C CYS A 54 -35.96 -15.30 7.69
N LEU A 55 -35.67 -14.06 8.09
CA LEU A 55 -36.62 -12.97 8.16
C LEU A 55 -36.53 -12.11 6.89
N GLN A 56 -37.60 -12.03 6.14
CA GLN A 56 -37.69 -11.20 4.93
C GLN A 56 -38.50 -9.94 5.22
N ILE A 57 -37.97 -8.80 4.83
CA ILE A 57 -38.63 -7.49 4.93
C ILE A 57 -38.84 -7.00 3.51
N ILE A 58 -40.10 -6.78 3.13
CA ILE A 58 -40.49 -6.59 1.73
C ILE A 58 -41.39 -5.37 1.59
N GLY A 59 -40.92 -4.37 0.83
CA GLY A 59 -41.71 -3.19 0.45
C GLY A 59 -42.19 -2.32 1.61
N CYS A 60 -41.52 -2.34 2.76
CA CYS A 60 -41.98 -1.64 3.95
C CYS A 60 -40.84 -0.94 4.73
N THR A 61 -41.24 -0.13 5.71
CA THR A 61 -40.31 0.53 6.64
C THR A 61 -40.44 -0.08 8.02
N ILE A 62 -39.36 -0.65 8.55
CA ILE A 62 -39.37 -1.27 9.86
C ILE A 62 -38.23 -0.77 10.74
N THR A 63 -38.56 -0.48 11.99
CA THR A 63 -37.58 -0.11 13.01
C THR A 63 -37.59 -1.18 14.11
N PHE A 64 -36.42 -1.74 14.40
CA PHE A 64 -36.22 -2.64 15.53
C PHE A 64 -35.36 -1.94 16.57
N THR A 65 -35.80 -1.95 17.83
CA THR A 65 -35.06 -1.36 18.95
C THR A 65 -34.81 -2.40 20.03
N ASN A 66 -33.56 -2.51 20.50
CA ASN A 66 -33.10 -3.46 21.52
C ASN A 66 -33.27 -4.95 21.15
N MET A 67 -33.31 -5.26 19.85
CA MET A 67 -33.48 -6.65 19.41
C MET A 67 -32.19 -7.45 19.63
N ASN A 68 -32.27 -8.61 20.27
CA ASN A 68 -31.19 -9.61 20.25
C ASN A 68 -31.56 -10.72 19.26
N TYR A 69 -31.00 -10.66 18.05
CA TYR A 69 -31.38 -11.49 16.92
C TYR A 69 -30.35 -12.56 16.60
N ASP A 70 -30.84 -13.78 16.38
CA ASP A 70 -30.07 -14.94 15.95
C ASP A 70 -30.72 -15.53 14.69
N GLY A 71 -30.09 -15.27 13.54
CA GLY A 71 -30.71 -15.54 12.27
C GLY A 71 -30.15 -14.76 11.08
N TYR A 72 -30.86 -14.87 9.97
CA TYR A 72 -30.60 -14.10 8.74
C TYR A 72 -31.74 -13.14 8.44
N ILE A 73 -31.42 -11.93 7.98
CA ILE A 73 -32.38 -10.92 7.55
C ILE A 73 -32.13 -10.59 6.08
N LYS A 74 -33.18 -10.62 5.26
CA LYS A 74 -33.13 -10.16 3.87
C LYS A 74 -34.13 -9.03 3.62
N ALA A 75 -33.65 -7.94 3.05
CA ALA A 75 -34.44 -6.77 2.71
C ALA A 75 -34.64 -6.67 1.19
N PHE A 76 -35.87 -6.36 0.77
CA PHE A 76 -36.20 -6.06 -0.62
C PHE A 76 -37.02 -4.78 -0.68
N GLN A 77 -36.56 -3.76 -1.41
CA GLN A 77 -37.24 -2.47 -1.56
C GLN A 77 -37.73 -1.90 -0.23
N SER A 78 -36.91 -2.02 0.82
CA SER A 78 -37.32 -1.73 2.20
C SER A 78 -36.38 -0.76 2.89
N ILE A 79 -36.90 -0.03 3.87
CA ILE A 79 -36.11 0.80 4.78
C ILE A 79 -36.08 0.11 6.13
N ILE A 80 -34.89 -0.19 6.63
CA ILE A 80 -34.71 -0.91 7.89
C ILE A 80 -33.81 -0.10 8.80
N GLU A 81 -34.28 0.09 10.04
CA GLU A 81 -33.53 0.74 11.09
C GLU A 81 -33.34 -0.21 12.28
N PHE A 82 -32.10 -0.48 12.64
CA PHE A 82 -31.73 -1.19 13.86
C PHE A 82 -31.15 -0.21 14.86
N ASN A 83 -31.78 -0.10 16.04
CA ASN A 83 -31.37 0.78 17.11
C ASN A 83 -31.02 -0.04 18.34
N ASN A 84 -29.75 0.00 18.76
CA ASN A 84 -29.26 -0.75 19.93
C ASN A 84 -29.52 -2.27 19.82
N CYS A 85 -29.39 -2.84 18.62
CA CYS A 85 -29.63 -4.26 18.37
C CYS A 85 -28.34 -5.07 18.48
N LYS A 86 -28.46 -6.32 18.92
CA LYS A 86 -27.39 -7.31 18.94
C LYS A 86 -27.67 -8.42 17.93
N PHE A 87 -26.65 -8.79 17.18
CA PHE A 87 -26.70 -9.85 16.18
C PHE A 87 -25.68 -10.93 16.49
N THR A 88 -26.15 -12.18 16.50
CA THR A 88 -25.34 -13.39 16.61
C THR A 88 -25.73 -14.37 15.50
N ASN A 89 -24.93 -15.40 15.26
CA ASN A 89 -25.25 -16.43 14.26
C ASN A 89 -24.88 -17.83 14.76
N GLU A 90 -25.60 -18.31 15.76
CA GLU A 90 -25.42 -19.68 16.25
C GLU A 90 -26.17 -20.70 15.38
N ILE A 91 -27.18 -20.25 14.62
CA ILE A 91 -28.25 -21.14 14.11
C ILE A 91 -28.28 -21.31 12.57
N THR A 92 -27.49 -20.58 11.77
CA THR A 92 -27.73 -20.55 10.30
C THR A 92 -26.65 -21.20 9.42
N LYS A 93 -27.07 -21.71 8.24
CA LYS A 93 -26.19 -22.18 7.15
C LYS A 93 -25.91 -21.10 6.09
N VAL A 94 -26.38 -19.87 6.27
CA VAL A 94 -26.28 -18.81 5.26
C VAL A 94 -24.91 -18.14 5.28
N GLU A 95 -24.59 -17.45 4.19
CA GLU A 95 -23.32 -16.75 4.03
C GLU A 95 -23.29 -15.37 4.71
N TYR A 96 -24.44 -14.71 4.91
CA TYR A 96 -24.56 -13.32 5.42
C TYR A 96 -25.55 -13.23 6.60
N ILE A 97 -25.46 -12.20 7.45
CA ILE A 97 -26.46 -11.94 8.51
C ILE A 97 -27.55 -10.99 8.03
N ILE A 98 -27.16 -9.92 7.33
CA ILE A 98 -28.10 -8.97 6.76
C ILE A 98 -27.76 -8.76 5.28
N ASP A 99 -28.74 -8.97 4.42
CA ASP A 99 -28.67 -8.76 2.98
C ASP A 99 -29.65 -7.66 2.57
N ALA A 100 -29.13 -6.49 2.20
CA ALA A 100 -29.91 -5.39 1.65
C ALA A 100 -29.89 -5.46 0.11
N ASP A 101 -31.04 -5.76 -0.46
CA ASP A 101 -31.23 -6.02 -1.89
C ASP A 101 -32.34 -5.12 -2.47
N LEU A 102 -32.34 -4.94 -3.79
CA LEU A 102 -33.33 -4.20 -4.57
C LEU A 102 -33.71 -2.83 -3.96
N GLN A 103 -32.82 -1.83 -4.03
CA GLN A 103 -33.10 -0.46 -3.55
C GLN A 103 -33.43 -0.36 -2.05
N SER A 104 -32.84 -1.22 -1.22
CA SER A 104 -33.07 -1.17 0.23
C SER A 104 -32.11 -0.19 0.93
N LEU A 105 -32.59 0.45 1.99
CA LEU A 105 -31.77 1.28 2.87
C LEU A 105 -31.70 0.62 4.25
N LEU A 106 -30.48 0.30 4.68
CA LEU A 106 -30.22 -0.30 5.98
C LEU A 106 -29.43 0.66 6.87
N THR A 107 -29.97 0.98 8.04
CA THR A 107 -29.28 1.76 9.08
C THR A 107 -29.10 0.94 10.35
N CYS A 108 -27.87 0.87 10.84
CA CYS A 108 -27.52 0.27 12.12
C CYS A 108 -26.95 1.35 13.05
N SER A 109 -27.66 1.67 14.12
CA SER A 109 -27.22 2.66 15.12
C SER A 109 -27.00 1.98 16.47
N LYS A 110 -25.80 2.14 17.05
CA LYS A 110 -25.42 1.56 18.34
C LYS A 110 -25.57 0.04 18.39
N CYS A 111 -25.41 -0.63 17.25
CA CYS A 111 -25.60 -2.08 17.14
C CYS A 111 -24.32 -2.84 17.50
N THR A 112 -24.45 -4.13 17.80
CA THR A 112 -23.33 -5.03 18.03
C THR A 112 -23.49 -6.31 17.21
N PHE A 113 -22.50 -6.59 16.37
CA PHE A 113 -22.32 -7.83 15.64
C PHE A 113 -21.21 -8.62 16.34
N GLU A 114 -21.51 -9.80 16.89
CA GLU A 114 -20.56 -10.55 17.73
C GLU A 114 -20.49 -12.04 17.36
N ASN A 115 -19.27 -12.56 17.24
CA ASN A 115 -18.97 -13.99 17.03
C ASN A 115 -19.64 -14.57 15.78
N ILE A 116 -19.60 -13.83 14.67
CA ILE A 116 -20.21 -14.24 13.42
C ILE A 116 -19.13 -14.91 12.56
N SER A 117 -19.25 -16.23 12.40
CA SER A 117 -18.33 -17.05 11.59
C SER A 117 -18.51 -16.92 10.07
N LYS A 118 -19.49 -16.12 9.66
CA LYS A 118 -19.92 -15.86 8.27
C LYS A 118 -19.81 -14.37 7.95
N TYR A 119 -20.15 -13.96 6.74
CA TYR A 119 -20.17 -12.55 6.38
C TYR A 119 -21.28 -11.82 7.17
N THR A 120 -21.06 -10.55 7.54
CA THR A 120 -22.05 -9.82 8.37
C THR A 120 -23.07 -9.09 7.51
N LEU A 121 -22.63 -8.16 6.66
CA LEU A 121 -23.51 -7.34 5.82
C LEU A 121 -23.21 -7.52 4.34
N LEU A 122 -24.27 -7.52 3.53
CA LEU A 122 -24.23 -7.52 2.06
C LEU A 122 -25.12 -6.39 1.54
N THR A 123 -24.63 -5.62 0.55
CA THR A 123 -25.50 -4.75 -0.25
C THR A 123 -25.33 -4.98 -1.73
N GLN A 124 -26.47 -4.94 -2.41
CA GLN A 124 -26.54 -5.19 -3.84
C GLN A 124 -27.75 -4.49 -4.45
N ASN A 125 -27.75 -4.36 -5.77
CA ASN A 125 -28.89 -3.91 -6.56
C ASN A 125 -29.52 -2.59 -6.06
N LEU A 126 -28.75 -1.51 -6.02
CA LEU A 126 -29.19 -0.15 -5.64
C LEU A 126 -29.43 0.08 -4.14
N SER A 127 -28.90 -0.82 -3.30
CA SER A 127 -29.07 -0.73 -1.84
C SER A 127 -27.93 0.02 -1.15
N SER A 128 -28.17 0.54 0.05
CA SER A 128 -27.18 1.29 0.84
C SER A 128 -27.15 0.86 2.30
N ILE A 129 -25.99 0.99 2.92
CA ILE A 129 -25.77 0.72 4.34
C ILE A 129 -25.17 1.95 5.02
N ASN A 130 -25.71 2.27 6.18
CA ASN A 130 -25.16 3.23 7.12
C ASN A 130 -25.03 2.59 8.50
N CYS A 131 -23.81 2.51 9.02
CA CYS A 131 -23.54 2.04 10.38
C CYS A 131 -22.96 3.19 11.21
N VAL A 132 -23.59 3.48 12.34
CA VAL A 132 -23.20 4.55 13.25
C VAL A 132 -23.03 4.00 14.65
N ASP A 133 -21.92 4.32 15.32
CA ASP A 133 -21.63 3.87 16.69
C ASP A 133 -21.73 2.34 16.85
N THR A 134 -21.40 1.57 15.80
CA THR A 134 -21.63 0.13 15.73
C THR A 134 -20.35 -0.66 15.97
N VAL A 135 -20.47 -1.79 16.69
CA VAL A 135 -19.33 -2.67 17.01
C VAL A 135 -19.43 -3.96 16.21
N PHE A 136 -18.35 -4.31 15.51
CA PHE A 136 -18.15 -5.58 14.83
C PHE A 136 -17.02 -6.33 15.54
N LYS A 137 -17.34 -7.44 16.21
CA LYS A 137 -16.39 -8.16 17.06
C LYS A 137 -16.35 -9.64 16.67
N ASN A 138 -15.16 -10.12 16.33
CA ASN A 138 -14.95 -11.51 15.92
C ASN A 138 -15.88 -11.92 14.77
N CYS A 139 -15.90 -11.10 13.71
CA CYS A 139 -16.74 -11.28 12.54
C CYS A 139 -15.89 -11.64 11.31
N LYS A 140 -16.46 -12.41 10.38
CA LYS A 140 -15.89 -12.63 9.04
C LYS A 140 -16.48 -11.62 8.03
N LEU A 141 -15.66 -11.20 7.07
CA LEU A 141 -15.85 -10.21 5.99
C LEU A 141 -17.22 -9.53 5.90
N SER A 142 -17.23 -8.24 6.20
CA SER A 142 -18.41 -7.60 6.77
C SER A 142 -19.24 -6.76 5.80
N VAL A 143 -18.75 -6.52 4.57
CA VAL A 143 -19.42 -5.61 3.64
C VAL A 143 -19.00 -5.95 2.21
N ILE A 144 -19.87 -6.53 1.39
CA ILE A 144 -19.68 -6.66 -0.08
C ILE A 144 -20.69 -5.75 -0.78
N HIS A 145 -20.21 -4.79 -1.55
CA HIS A 145 -21.05 -3.75 -2.14
C HIS A 145 -20.87 -3.70 -3.65
N ASN A 146 -21.91 -4.06 -4.40
CA ASN A 146 -21.94 -3.94 -5.86
C ASN A 146 -22.80 -2.73 -6.27
N ASN A 147 -22.13 -1.66 -6.76
CA ASN A 147 -22.66 -0.44 -7.36
C ASN A 147 -23.21 0.69 -6.43
N PHE A 148 -22.98 0.73 -5.10
CA PHE A 148 -23.62 1.75 -4.21
C PHE A 148 -22.83 2.16 -2.94
N LYS A 149 -23.44 3.05 -2.12
CA LYS A 149 -22.82 3.74 -0.96
C LYS A 149 -22.84 2.89 0.32
N ALA A 150 -21.67 2.68 0.92
CA ALA A 150 -21.47 2.24 2.30
C ALA A 150 -20.97 3.40 3.16
N GLU A 151 -21.47 3.54 4.38
CA GLU A 151 -20.97 4.52 5.34
C GLU A 151 -20.82 3.90 6.72
N PHE A 152 -19.63 4.08 7.33
CA PHE A 152 -19.29 3.64 8.66
C PHE A 152 -18.78 4.83 9.46
N VAL A 153 -19.49 5.21 10.51
CA VAL A 153 -19.18 6.37 11.34
C VAL A 153 -19.05 5.93 12.80
N ARG A 154 -17.92 6.23 13.45
CA ARG A 154 -17.67 5.83 14.86
C ARG A 154 -17.84 4.34 15.11
N CYS A 155 -17.47 3.52 14.13
CA CYS A 155 -17.55 2.07 14.23
C CYS A 155 -16.25 1.46 14.75
N ASN A 156 -16.39 0.36 15.50
CA ASN A 156 -15.25 -0.40 16.03
C ASN A 156 -15.23 -1.80 15.42
N PHE A 157 -14.15 -2.13 14.72
CA PHE A 157 -13.88 -3.43 14.10
C PHE A 157 -12.79 -4.15 14.90
N LEU A 158 -13.17 -5.15 15.70
CA LEU A 158 -12.33 -5.75 16.73
C LEU A 158 -12.11 -7.26 16.51
N SER A 159 -10.85 -7.71 16.58
CA SER A 159 -10.44 -9.13 16.60
C SER A 159 -11.12 -10.00 15.53
N THR A 160 -11.17 -9.50 14.30
CA THR A 160 -11.98 -10.06 13.22
C THR A 160 -11.15 -10.95 12.29
N GLN A 161 -11.78 -11.89 11.56
CA GLN A 161 -11.12 -13.12 11.05
C GLN A 161 -10.70 -13.12 9.56
N GLU A 162 -11.43 -12.46 8.66
CA GLU A 162 -11.07 -12.31 7.23
C GLU A 162 -11.57 -10.94 6.71
N SER A 163 -11.02 -10.46 5.58
CA SER A 163 -11.08 -9.06 5.11
C SER A 163 -12.37 -8.30 5.40
N PHE A 164 -12.34 -7.15 6.07
CA PHE A 164 -13.55 -6.59 6.70
C PHE A 164 -14.46 -5.83 5.76
N ILE A 165 -13.90 -5.04 4.86
CA ILE A 165 -14.68 -4.25 3.92
C ILE A 165 -14.18 -4.56 2.53
N PHE A 166 -15.09 -5.02 1.68
CA PHE A 166 -14.84 -5.21 0.25
C PHE A 166 -15.68 -4.22 -0.55
N ASN A 167 -15.03 -3.16 -1.02
CA ASN A 167 -15.63 -2.16 -1.88
C ASN A 167 -15.41 -2.56 -3.34
N HIS A 168 -16.47 -2.94 -4.06
CA HIS A 168 -16.37 -3.36 -5.46
C HIS A 168 -16.37 -2.15 -6.42
N GLU A 169 -16.13 -2.43 -7.70
CA GLU A 169 -16.25 -1.49 -8.81
C GLU A 169 -17.56 -0.69 -8.77
N SER A 170 -17.45 0.61 -9.06
CA SER A 170 -18.55 1.59 -9.05
C SER A 170 -19.25 1.80 -7.69
N SER A 171 -18.67 1.31 -6.58
CA SER A 171 -19.18 1.56 -5.22
C SER A 171 -18.44 2.70 -4.51
N LEU A 172 -19.15 3.38 -3.60
CA LEU A 172 -18.60 4.43 -2.74
C LEU A 172 -18.56 3.91 -1.30
N CYS A 173 -17.40 3.96 -0.66
CA CYS A 173 -17.27 3.62 0.76
C CYS A 173 -16.72 4.81 1.54
N VAL A 174 -17.39 5.17 2.63
CA VAL A 174 -16.95 6.20 3.57
C VAL A 174 -16.73 5.57 4.93
N ILE A 175 -15.54 5.80 5.48
CA ILE A 175 -15.13 5.37 6.82
C ILE A 175 -14.70 6.63 7.58
N ASP A 176 -15.41 6.96 8.65
CA ASP A 176 -15.19 8.18 9.44
C ASP A 176 -15.10 7.85 10.93
N ASP A 177 -14.04 8.32 11.59
CA ASP A 177 -13.84 8.21 13.03
C ASP A 177 -13.92 6.76 13.53
N CYS A 178 -13.40 5.81 12.75
CA CYS A 178 -13.48 4.39 13.05
C CYS A 178 -12.20 3.84 13.67
N ILE A 179 -12.30 2.65 14.29
CA ILE A 179 -11.16 1.89 14.79
C ILE A 179 -11.15 0.51 14.17
N PHE A 180 -10.03 0.14 13.55
CA PHE A 180 -9.71 -1.20 13.09
C PHE A 180 -8.59 -1.76 13.97
N ASP A 181 -8.94 -2.69 14.86
CA ASP A 181 -8.01 -3.41 15.74
C ASP A 181 -8.09 -4.90 15.41
N THR A 182 -7.35 -5.30 14.38
CA THR A 182 -7.59 -6.54 13.63
C THR A 182 -6.39 -7.47 13.77
N SER A 183 -6.61 -8.79 13.83
CA SER A 183 -5.53 -9.76 14.09
C SER A 183 -5.40 -10.82 13.00
N THR A 184 -5.92 -10.60 11.80
CA THR A 184 -5.87 -11.56 10.68
C THR A 184 -5.80 -10.84 9.32
N LEU A 185 -6.16 -11.51 8.20
CA LEU A 185 -6.03 -11.10 6.78
C LEU A 185 -6.46 -9.65 6.46
N ALA A 186 -6.01 -9.16 5.29
CA ALA A 186 -6.05 -7.75 4.88
C ALA A 186 -7.34 -7.02 5.27
N SER A 187 -7.26 -5.88 5.95
CA SER A 187 -8.41 -5.30 6.65
C SER A 187 -9.46 -4.70 5.70
N ILE A 188 -9.02 -4.10 4.59
CA ILE A 188 -9.89 -3.50 3.57
C ILE A 188 -9.36 -3.83 2.17
N LEU A 189 -10.26 -4.24 1.28
CA LEU A 189 -10.00 -4.38 -0.14
C LEU A 189 -10.88 -3.39 -0.91
N ASN A 190 -10.25 -2.46 -1.62
CA ASN A 190 -10.89 -1.42 -2.41
C ASN A 190 -10.68 -1.66 -3.91
N ILE A 191 -11.77 -1.77 -4.64
CA ILE A 191 -11.85 -1.81 -6.10
C ILE A 191 -12.89 -0.76 -6.58
N GLY A 192 -13.15 0.27 -5.78
CA GLY A 192 -14.04 1.39 -6.13
C GLY A 192 -13.51 2.72 -5.56
N THR A 193 -14.42 3.65 -5.23
CA THR A 193 -14.04 4.91 -4.58
C THR A 193 -14.17 4.79 -3.07
N MET A 194 -13.10 5.09 -2.34
CA MET A 194 -13.10 5.02 -0.88
C MET A 194 -12.53 6.28 -0.24
N THR A 195 -13.23 6.79 0.78
CA THR A 195 -12.74 7.85 1.67
C THR A 195 -12.61 7.29 3.07
N VAL A 196 -11.43 7.46 3.66
CA VAL A 196 -11.12 7.08 5.04
C VAL A 196 -10.61 8.29 5.79
N GLN A 197 -11.30 8.68 6.86
CA GLN A 197 -10.92 9.85 7.64
C GLN A 197 -10.97 9.61 9.15
N LYS A 198 -10.07 10.26 9.90
CA LYS A 198 -10.02 10.23 11.38
C LYS A 198 -9.97 8.82 11.96
N THR A 199 -9.44 7.87 11.21
CA THR A 199 -9.57 6.44 11.50
C THR A 199 -8.23 5.88 11.96
N THR A 200 -8.27 4.97 12.93
CA THR A 200 -7.07 4.27 13.43
C THR A 200 -7.08 2.81 13.00
N PHE A 201 -6.02 2.38 12.33
CA PHE A 201 -5.72 0.98 12.02
C PHE A 201 -4.57 0.50 12.89
N ARG A 202 -4.75 -0.59 13.63
CA ARG A 202 -3.71 -1.16 14.49
C ARG A 202 -3.72 -2.68 14.62
N ASN A 203 -2.57 -3.22 15.00
CA ASN A 203 -2.33 -4.63 15.35
C ASN A 203 -2.58 -5.64 14.21
N SER A 204 -2.64 -5.17 12.96
CA SER A 204 -3.00 -5.96 11.78
C SER A 204 -1.95 -7.02 11.44
N ASN A 205 -2.38 -8.25 11.15
CA ASN A 205 -1.49 -9.34 10.72
C ASN A 205 -1.23 -9.38 9.21
N ASP A 206 -1.87 -8.48 8.46
CA ASP A 206 -1.80 -8.39 7.01
C ASP A 206 -2.03 -6.92 6.58
N THR A 207 -2.09 -6.67 5.26
CA THR A 207 -2.18 -5.34 4.68
C THR A 207 -3.43 -4.60 5.18
N GLN A 208 -3.28 -3.35 5.61
CA GLN A 208 -4.41 -2.63 6.21
C GLN A 208 -5.44 -2.20 5.16
N ILE A 209 -4.98 -1.62 4.05
CA ILE A 209 -5.82 -1.30 2.89
C ILE A 209 -5.10 -1.70 1.61
N SER A 210 -5.76 -2.47 0.76
CA SER A 210 -5.31 -2.77 -0.60
C SER A 210 -6.26 -2.16 -1.62
N CYS A 211 -5.74 -1.42 -2.61
CA CYS A 211 -6.49 -0.69 -3.63
C CYS A 211 -6.06 -1.13 -5.05
N PHE A 212 -7.01 -1.47 -5.91
CA PHE A 212 -6.77 -2.08 -7.24
C PHE A 212 -7.72 -1.58 -8.34
N ASN A 213 -7.36 -1.82 -9.61
CA ASN A 213 -8.23 -1.71 -10.79
C ASN A 213 -8.91 -0.34 -10.99
N ASP A 214 -8.12 0.67 -11.34
CA ASP A 214 -8.54 2.04 -11.63
C ASP A 214 -9.39 2.68 -10.51
N SER A 215 -9.09 2.32 -9.26
CA SER A 215 -9.81 2.78 -8.07
C SER A 215 -9.29 4.09 -7.51
N GLU A 216 -10.07 4.69 -6.61
CA GLU A 216 -9.70 5.92 -5.90
C GLU A 216 -9.66 5.68 -4.40
N LEU A 217 -8.55 6.09 -3.76
CA LEU A 217 -8.41 6.05 -2.30
C LEU A 217 -8.00 7.42 -1.77
N PHE A 218 -8.87 8.00 -0.94
CA PHE A 218 -8.66 9.25 -0.21
C PHE A 218 -8.51 8.97 1.28
N VAL A 219 -7.37 9.33 1.86
CA VAL A 219 -7.05 9.06 3.28
C VAL A 219 -6.66 10.35 3.99
N ARG A 220 -7.35 10.70 5.08
CA ARG A 220 -7.12 11.94 5.82
C ARG A 220 -7.16 11.78 7.34
N ASP A 221 -6.27 12.44 8.07
CA ASP A 221 -6.29 12.46 9.54
C ASP A 221 -6.24 11.05 10.18
N CYS A 222 -5.59 10.08 9.52
CA CYS A 222 -5.58 8.68 9.93
C CYS A 222 -4.29 8.27 10.65
N ILE A 223 -4.39 7.23 11.47
CA ILE A 223 -3.24 6.60 12.15
C ILE A 223 -3.17 5.13 11.72
N TYR A 224 -2.01 4.73 11.22
CA TYR A 224 -1.68 3.36 10.85
C TYR A 224 -0.53 2.88 11.72
N GLU A 225 -0.78 1.84 12.52
CA GLU A 225 0.17 1.37 13.53
C GLU A 225 0.29 -0.16 13.54
N SER A 226 1.48 -0.68 13.87
CA SER A 226 1.67 -2.09 14.26
C SER A 226 1.05 -3.10 13.27
N SER A 227 1.48 -3.03 12.01
CA SER A 227 1.08 -3.98 10.95
C SER A 227 2.18 -5.00 10.68
N LYS A 228 1.82 -6.27 10.41
CA LYS A 228 2.76 -7.32 9.98
C LYS A 228 3.11 -7.30 8.50
N GLN A 229 2.40 -6.50 7.71
CA GLN A 229 2.60 -6.31 6.28
C GLN A 229 2.54 -4.82 5.94
N THR A 230 2.57 -4.50 4.65
CA THR A 230 2.40 -3.14 4.15
C THR A 230 1.12 -2.49 4.70
N SER A 231 1.13 -1.20 5.03
CA SER A 231 -0.09 -0.54 5.50
C SER A 231 -1.05 -0.22 4.34
N LEU A 232 -0.58 0.55 3.35
CA LEU A 232 -1.34 0.86 2.14
C LEU A 232 -0.66 0.23 0.92
N PHE A 233 -1.35 -0.68 0.24
CA PHE A 233 -0.91 -1.26 -1.02
C PHE A 233 -1.78 -0.75 -2.17
N ILE A 234 -1.20 0.00 -3.10
CA ILE A 234 -1.92 0.64 -4.20
C ILE A 234 -1.36 0.14 -5.52
N ASN A 235 -2.23 -0.40 -6.37
CA ASN A 235 -1.88 -0.89 -7.69
C ASN A 235 -2.91 -0.44 -8.73
N ASP A 236 -2.48 0.14 -9.84
CA ASP A 236 -3.38 0.59 -10.92
C ASP A 236 -4.51 1.47 -10.36
N SER A 237 -4.20 2.59 -9.68
CA SER A 237 -5.21 3.39 -8.94
C SER A 237 -4.73 4.81 -8.65
N ASN A 238 -5.64 5.68 -8.20
CA ASN A 238 -5.34 7.03 -7.72
C ASN A 238 -5.26 7.08 -6.19
N LEU A 239 -4.30 7.83 -5.66
CA LEU A 239 -4.06 7.95 -4.22
C LEU A 239 -3.98 9.41 -3.76
N GLU A 240 -4.72 9.75 -2.70
CA GLU A 240 -4.49 10.97 -1.93
C GLU A 240 -4.35 10.64 -0.44
N VAL A 241 -3.23 11.03 0.16
CA VAL A 241 -2.99 10.88 1.60
C VAL A 241 -2.65 12.24 2.19
N HIS A 242 -3.36 12.65 3.25
CA HIS A 242 -3.14 13.93 3.90
C HIS A 242 -3.19 13.82 5.43
N ASN A 243 -2.26 14.46 6.13
CA ASN A 243 -2.24 14.53 7.60
C ASN A 243 -2.33 13.16 8.29
N CYS A 244 -1.57 12.17 7.81
CA CYS A 244 -1.60 10.80 8.33
C CYS A 244 -0.30 10.40 9.03
N GLN A 245 -0.40 9.47 9.98
CA GLN A 245 0.75 8.91 10.71
C GLN A 245 0.87 7.42 10.44
N PHE A 246 2.06 6.96 10.09
CA PHE A 246 2.40 5.55 9.87
C PHE A 246 3.52 5.17 10.83
N ARG A 247 3.29 4.17 11.69
CA ARG A 247 4.27 3.77 12.70
C ARG A 247 4.37 2.26 12.91
N ASN A 248 5.59 1.75 13.09
CA ASN A 248 5.85 0.35 13.44
C ASN A 248 5.22 -0.64 12.44
N ILE A 249 5.61 -0.53 11.17
CA ILE A 249 5.05 -1.33 10.07
C ILE A 249 6.06 -2.38 9.62
N ASP A 250 5.81 -3.67 9.80
CA ASP A 250 6.69 -4.78 9.37
C ASP A 250 6.67 -5.00 7.82
N GLY A 251 6.34 -3.95 7.06
CA GLY A 251 6.19 -3.89 5.61
C GLY A 251 6.69 -2.53 5.08
N ASN A 252 6.16 -2.09 3.94
CA ASN A 252 6.21 -0.67 3.56
C ASN A 252 5.08 0.09 4.29
N CYS A 253 5.25 1.37 4.59
CA CYS A 253 4.08 2.17 5.00
C CYS A 253 3.12 2.31 3.80
N ILE A 254 3.66 2.67 2.64
CA ILE A 254 2.90 2.76 1.39
C ILE A 254 3.69 2.10 0.26
N ASN A 255 3.07 1.15 -0.44
CA ASN A 255 3.60 0.55 -1.65
C ASN A 255 2.74 0.97 -2.84
N ILE A 256 3.38 1.53 -3.87
CA ILE A 256 2.74 2.22 -5.00
C ILE A 256 3.22 1.57 -6.29
N ILE A 257 2.28 1.09 -7.09
CA ILE A 257 2.51 0.47 -8.39
C ILE A 257 1.53 1.08 -9.39
N HIS A 258 2.02 1.59 -10.51
CA HIS A 258 1.22 2.21 -11.58
C HIS A 258 0.10 3.11 -11.06
N CYS A 259 0.49 4.14 -10.31
CA CYS A 259 -0.44 5.00 -9.57
C CYS A 259 -0.02 6.46 -9.67
N ASP A 260 -1.02 7.33 -9.79
CA ASP A 260 -0.87 8.78 -9.71
C ASP A 260 -1.47 9.30 -8.41
N GLY A 261 -0.86 10.33 -7.81
CA GLY A 261 -1.37 10.81 -6.53
C GLY A 261 -0.51 11.81 -5.77
N THR A 262 -0.99 12.11 -4.56
CA THR A 262 -0.30 13.03 -3.64
C THR A 262 -0.25 12.49 -2.22
N ILE A 263 0.82 12.83 -1.50
CA ILE A 263 1.01 12.54 -0.07
C ILE A 263 1.48 13.82 0.61
N SER A 264 0.73 14.32 1.59
CA SER A 264 1.03 15.59 2.23
C SER A 264 0.87 15.57 3.74
N ASP A 265 1.72 16.31 4.45
CA ASP A 265 1.61 16.54 5.89
C ASP A 265 1.64 15.24 6.72
N CYS A 266 2.36 14.22 6.23
CA CYS A 266 2.41 12.91 6.84
C CYS A 266 3.69 12.65 7.65
N THR A 267 3.59 11.76 8.63
CA THR A 267 4.76 11.23 9.37
C THR A 267 4.87 9.73 9.18
N PHE A 268 6.08 9.26 8.91
CA PHE A 268 6.43 7.86 8.74
C PHE A 268 7.54 7.50 9.72
N GLU A 269 7.31 6.52 10.58
CA GLU A 269 8.24 6.15 11.64
C GLU A 269 8.37 4.62 11.77
N ASN A 270 9.58 4.07 11.72
CA ASN A 270 9.85 2.65 11.94
C ASN A 270 9.04 1.72 10.99
N SER A 271 9.64 1.34 9.87
CA SER A 271 9.14 0.26 9.01
C SER A 271 10.18 -0.86 8.87
N THR A 272 9.88 -2.01 8.25
CA THR A 272 10.92 -3.03 7.92
C THR A 272 11.49 -2.82 6.51
N TYR A 273 10.64 -2.40 5.58
CA TYR A 273 10.99 -2.05 4.20
C TYR A 273 10.97 -0.53 4.04
N PRO A 274 11.20 0.05 2.85
CA PRO A 274 11.08 1.49 2.72
C PRO A 274 9.75 2.06 3.20
N HIS A 275 9.73 3.26 3.81
CA HIS A 275 8.45 3.87 4.20
C HIS A 275 7.53 4.00 2.99
N ILE A 276 8.06 4.53 1.88
CA ILE A 276 7.36 4.59 0.60
C ILE A 276 8.20 3.90 -0.47
N SER A 277 7.60 2.90 -1.11
CA SER A 277 8.15 2.24 -2.29
C SER A 277 7.28 2.55 -3.50
N MET A 278 7.88 3.14 -4.53
CA MET A 278 7.25 3.38 -5.83
C MET A 278 7.87 2.50 -6.90
N ALA A 279 7.03 1.84 -7.69
CA ALA A 279 7.45 1.01 -8.80
C ALA A 279 6.51 1.20 -10.01
N ILE A 280 6.99 0.81 -11.19
CA ILE A 280 6.20 0.69 -12.43
C ILE A 280 5.39 1.96 -12.75
N VAL A 281 6.02 2.94 -13.40
CA VAL A 281 5.36 4.11 -14.04
C VAL A 281 4.29 4.78 -13.15
N SER A 282 4.69 5.17 -11.94
CA SER A 282 3.85 5.95 -11.01
C SER A 282 4.27 7.42 -10.97
N ASN A 283 3.34 8.36 -10.85
CA ASN A 283 3.64 9.80 -10.74
C ASN A 283 3.10 10.36 -9.42
N MET A 284 4.00 10.67 -8.48
CA MET A 284 3.61 11.13 -7.15
C MET A 284 4.18 12.51 -6.81
N GLU A 285 3.42 13.29 -6.05
CA GLU A 285 3.93 14.46 -5.33
C GLU A 285 3.88 14.21 -3.81
N ILE A 286 5.01 14.42 -3.13
CA ILE A 286 5.13 14.27 -1.68
C ILE A 286 5.52 15.61 -1.07
N SER A 287 4.77 16.13 -0.12
CA SER A 287 5.08 17.43 0.49
C SER A 287 4.90 17.49 2.01
N ASN A 288 5.72 18.28 2.69
CA ASN A 288 5.62 18.53 4.13
C ASN A 288 5.63 17.25 4.99
N CYS A 289 6.37 16.22 4.56
CA CYS A 289 6.40 14.93 5.24
C CYS A 289 7.67 14.73 6.06
N SER A 290 7.56 13.97 7.14
CA SER A 290 8.70 13.53 7.96
C SER A 290 8.87 12.02 7.91
N PHE A 291 10.08 11.56 7.60
CA PHE A 291 10.47 10.16 7.53
C PHE A 291 11.53 9.87 8.57
N VAL A 292 11.26 8.95 9.48
CA VAL A 292 12.10 8.70 10.65
C VAL A 292 12.38 7.20 10.83
N ASN A 293 13.63 6.83 11.01
CA ASN A 293 14.08 5.47 11.37
C ASN A 293 13.61 4.36 10.42
N SER A 294 14.06 4.38 9.15
CA SER A 294 13.88 3.23 8.25
C SER A 294 15.11 2.31 8.25
N PRO A 295 15.02 1.02 8.61
CA PRO A 295 16.11 0.04 8.49
C PRO A 295 16.42 -0.33 7.04
N SER A 296 15.64 0.17 6.08
CA SER A 296 15.97 0.12 4.65
C SER A 296 16.27 1.54 4.16
N SER A 297 15.48 2.10 3.25
CA SER A 297 15.55 3.52 2.83
C SER A 297 14.23 4.21 3.10
N CYS A 298 14.17 5.52 3.30
CA CYS A 298 12.87 6.14 3.59
C CYS A 298 11.96 6.14 2.35
N VAL A 299 12.44 6.65 1.22
CA VAL A 299 11.65 6.74 -0.03
C VAL A 299 12.46 6.23 -1.21
N MET A 300 11.82 5.42 -2.04
CA MET A 300 12.46 4.73 -3.15
C MET A 300 11.64 4.86 -4.44
N CYS A 301 12.17 5.56 -5.44
CA CYS A 301 11.50 5.80 -6.72
C CYS A 301 12.09 4.92 -7.84
N ARG A 302 11.31 3.98 -8.39
CA ARG A 302 11.81 2.95 -9.32
C ARG A 302 10.89 2.68 -10.51
N GLY A 303 11.42 1.99 -11.53
CA GLY A 303 10.62 1.33 -12.57
C GLY A 303 9.90 2.29 -13.52
N GLY A 304 10.58 3.37 -13.91
CA GLY A 304 10.04 4.44 -14.75
C GLY A 304 9.16 5.44 -14.01
N SER A 305 9.00 5.32 -12.69
CA SER A 305 8.21 6.26 -11.89
C SER A 305 8.88 7.64 -11.77
N THR A 306 8.04 8.65 -11.61
CA THR A 306 8.42 10.05 -11.42
C THR A 306 7.94 10.54 -10.06
N LEU A 307 8.80 11.26 -9.33
CA LEU A 307 8.50 11.80 -8.01
C LEU A 307 8.89 13.27 -7.92
N VAL A 308 7.99 14.09 -7.41
CA VAL A 308 8.22 15.45 -6.92
C VAL A 308 8.17 15.42 -5.40
N ILE A 309 9.16 16.00 -4.72
CA ILE A 309 9.22 16.02 -3.26
C ILE A 309 9.64 17.38 -2.71
N LYS A 310 8.88 17.90 -1.75
CA LYS A 310 9.03 19.29 -1.27
C LYS A 310 8.89 19.38 0.24
N ASN A 311 9.74 20.18 0.88
CA ASN A 311 9.63 20.51 2.31
C ASN A 311 9.63 19.27 3.23
N CYS A 312 10.40 18.22 2.88
CA CYS A 312 10.41 16.96 3.61
C CYS A 312 11.67 16.81 4.47
N SER A 313 11.57 16.06 5.57
CA SER A 313 12.73 15.67 6.39
C SER A 313 12.92 14.17 6.43
N PHE A 314 14.17 13.73 6.32
CA PHE A 314 14.60 12.35 6.36
C PHE A 314 15.61 12.19 7.49
N ASP A 315 15.29 11.34 8.45
CA ASP A 315 16.02 11.25 9.70
C ASP A 315 16.22 9.82 10.17
N GLY A 316 17.45 9.33 10.17
CA GLY A 316 17.75 8.00 10.70
C GLY A 316 17.32 6.92 9.70
N THR A 317 18.29 6.32 9.02
CA THR A 317 18.02 5.17 8.16
C THR A 317 19.29 4.35 7.97
N GLU A 318 19.17 3.04 7.78
CA GLU A 318 20.34 2.18 7.58
C GLU A 318 20.91 2.25 6.17
N ARG A 319 20.11 2.67 5.17
CA ARG A 319 20.54 2.76 3.77
C ARG A 319 20.39 4.18 3.21
N PHE A 320 19.34 4.46 2.45
CA PHE A 320 19.16 5.74 1.76
C PHE A 320 18.09 6.62 2.40
N GLY A 321 18.32 7.92 2.52
CA GLY A 321 17.24 8.87 2.82
C GLY A 321 16.22 8.89 1.68
N LEU A 322 16.63 9.38 0.52
CA LEU A 322 15.84 9.36 -0.71
C LEU A 322 16.67 8.81 -1.85
N ALA A 323 16.13 7.82 -2.57
CA ALA A 323 16.83 7.19 -3.67
C ALA A 323 15.97 6.97 -4.91
N THR A 324 16.62 6.99 -6.07
CA THR A 324 16.01 6.56 -7.33
C THR A 324 16.87 5.55 -8.07
N CYS A 325 16.20 4.58 -8.70
CA CYS A 325 16.79 3.49 -9.48
C CYS A 325 15.90 3.20 -10.70
N ASP A 326 16.39 3.49 -11.90
CA ASP A 326 15.56 3.46 -13.11
C ASP A 326 14.27 4.29 -12.96
N GLY A 327 14.35 5.45 -12.29
CA GLY A 327 13.24 6.37 -12.07
C GLY A 327 13.71 7.83 -12.16
N LYS A 328 12.79 8.76 -11.91
CA LYS A 328 13.07 10.20 -11.98
C LYS A 328 12.58 10.91 -10.71
N ILE A 329 13.49 11.42 -9.89
CA ILE A 329 13.16 12.50 -8.96
C ILE A 329 13.22 13.79 -9.76
N GLU A 330 12.06 14.26 -10.19
CA GLU A 330 11.93 15.44 -11.05
C GLU A 330 12.29 16.72 -10.31
N GLU A 331 11.92 16.79 -9.04
CA GLU A 331 12.20 17.91 -8.15
C GLU A 331 12.30 17.39 -6.71
N CYS A 332 13.37 17.77 -6.02
CA CYS A 332 13.54 17.61 -4.58
C CYS A 332 13.98 18.95 -4.01
N THR A 333 13.09 19.69 -3.35
CA THR A 333 13.40 21.04 -2.87
C THR A 333 13.06 21.24 -1.40
N ASN A 334 13.84 22.09 -0.73
CA ASN A 334 13.68 22.44 0.67
C ASN A 334 13.63 21.21 1.59
N CYS A 335 14.46 20.21 1.30
CA CYS A 335 14.51 18.96 2.07
C CYS A 335 15.70 18.94 3.03
N ILE A 336 15.54 18.24 4.15
CA ILE A 336 16.61 18.03 5.13
C ILE A 336 16.86 16.54 5.29
N PHE A 337 18.09 16.11 5.04
CA PHE A 337 18.56 14.74 5.23
C PHE A 337 19.53 14.70 6.39
N LYS A 338 19.30 13.82 7.35
CA LYS A 338 20.20 13.64 8.49
C LYS A 338 20.24 12.20 8.98
N ARG A 339 21.41 11.78 9.50
CA ARG A 339 21.62 10.45 10.09
C ARG A 339 21.25 9.27 9.16
N CYS A 340 21.42 9.44 7.85
CA CYS A 340 21.27 8.34 6.90
C CYS A 340 22.60 7.58 6.83
N LYS A 341 22.64 6.34 7.31
CA LYS A 341 23.89 5.60 7.51
C LYS A 341 24.68 5.43 6.23
N HIS A 342 24.10 4.85 5.17
CA HIS A 342 24.85 4.64 3.93
C HIS A 342 24.90 5.90 3.05
N ALA A 343 23.76 6.41 2.58
CA ALA A 343 23.74 7.72 1.93
C ALA A 343 22.48 8.54 2.19
N CYS A 344 22.60 9.87 2.21
CA CYS A 344 21.42 10.73 2.33
C CYS A 344 20.60 10.75 1.04
N VAL A 345 21.28 10.89 -0.10
CA VAL A 345 20.67 10.93 -1.43
C VAL A 345 21.42 9.96 -2.35
N ALA A 346 20.67 9.15 -3.10
CA ALA A 346 21.24 8.22 -4.07
C ALA A 346 20.53 8.23 -5.43
N SER A 347 21.30 8.20 -6.51
CA SER A 347 20.81 8.03 -7.88
C SER A 347 21.59 6.93 -8.58
N PHE A 348 20.91 5.89 -9.03
CA PHE A 348 21.58 4.74 -9.65
C PHE A 348 20.74 4.03 -10.71
N ASP A 349 21.35 3.08 -11.42
CA ASP A 349 20.75 2.31 -12.51
C ASP A 349 19.99 3.19 -13.52
N ASN A 350 20.71 4.17 -14.09
CA ASN A 350 20.17 5.21 -15.00
C ASN A 350 19.09 6.13 -14.39
N GLY A 351 18.94 6.14 -13.06
CA GLY A 351 18.08 7.08 -12.37
C GLY A 351 18.46 8.54 -12.61
N MET A 352 17.47 9.42 -12.55
CA MET A 352 17.64 10.87 -12.66
C MET A 352 17.19 11.55 -11.37
N PHE A 353 18.03 12.43 -10.84
CA PHE A 353 17.74 13.09 -9.57
C PHE A 353 18.02 14.59 -9.65
N ASN A 354 16.98 15.41 -9.52
CA ASN A 354 17.14 16.86 -9.38
C ASN A 354 16.90 17.26 -7.93
N ILE A 355 17.84 18.00 -7.34
CA ILE A 355 17.74 18.48 -5.96
C ILE A 355 18.15 19.95 -5.86
N SER A 356 17.40 20.74 -5.10
CA SER A 356 17.74 22.12 -4.81
C SER A 356 17.44 22.52 -3.36
N ASP A 357 18.07 23.60 -2.90
CA ASP A 357 17.69 24.30 -1.67
C ASP A 357 17.62 23.38 -0.43
N SER A 358 18.48 22.37 -0.38
CA SER A 358 18.38 21.25 0.56
C SER A 358 19.64 21.07 1.39
N LYS A 359 19.50 20.42 2.55
CA LYS A 359 20.59 20.21 3.50
C LYS A 359 20.87 18.73 3.70
N ILE A 360 22.13 18.36 3.68
CA ILE A 360 22.62 17.01 3.94
C ILE A 360 23.52 17.08 5.17
N ILE A 361 23.12 16.42 6.25
CA ILE A 361 23.75 16.60 7.57
C ILE A 361 24.18 15.23 8.09
N GLY A 362 25.46 15.09 8.44
CA GLY A 362 25.99 13.85 9.01
C GLY A 362 25.43 13.51 10.40
N PRO A 363 25.80 12.34 10.97
CA PRO A 363 26.69 11.34 10.39
C PRO A 363 26.07 10.57 9.22
N THR A 364 26.91 10.24 8.23
CA THR A 364 26.59 9.42 7.06
C THR A 364 27.90 8.90 6.45
N GLU A 365 27.89 7.71 5.85
CA GLU A 365 29.03 7.18 5.09
C GLU A 365 29.27 8.05 3.85
N VAL A 366 28.21 8.35 3.10
CA VAL A 366 28.25 9.17 1.89
C VAL A 366 27.12 10.21 1.89
N GLY A 367 27.43 11.49 1.67
CA GLY A 367 26.38 12.51 1.58
C GLY A 367 25.48 12.30 0.36
N ILE A 368 26.07 12.42 -0.83
CA ILE A 368 25.43 12.18 -2.12
C ILE A 368 26.16 11.04 -2.83
N GLU A 369 25.43 9.99 -3.23
CA GLU A 369 25.99 8.91 -4.03
C GLU A 369 25.33 8.81 -5.41
N VAL A 370 26.13 8.80 -6.47
CA VAL A 370 25.65 8.63 -7.85
C VAL A 370 26.43 7.52 -8.53
N PHE A 371 25.76 6.45 -8.91
CA PHE A 371 26.46 5.27 -9.40
C PHE A 371 25.68 4.50 -10.47
N CYS A 372 26.32 3.54 -11.14
CA CYS A 372 25.65 2.67 -12.11
C CYS A 372 24.88 3.47 -13.17
N GLY A 373 25.54 4.42 -13.84
CA GLY A 373 24.90 5.28 -14.85
C GLY A 373 23.85 6.29 -14.33
N GLY A 374 23.61 6.35 -13.02
CA GLY A 374 22.75 7.36 -12.40
C GLY A 374 23.23 8.78 -12.66
N ASN A 375 22.30 9.73 -12.59
CA ASN A 375 22.55 11.14 -12.82
C ASN A 375 21.96 11.96 -11.67
N LEU A 376 22.70 12.97 -11.22
CA LEU A 376 22.20 13.95 -10.27
C LEU A 376 22.56 15.37 -10.69
N ILE A 377 21.56 16.25 -10.64
CA ILE A 377 21.70 17.69 -10.82
C ILE A 377 21.31 18.35 -9.50
N GLY A 378 22.25 19.09 -8.90
CA GLY A 378 22.09 19.75 -7.62
C GLY A 378 22.36 21.25 -7.71
N SER A 379 21.59 22.04 -6.97
CA SER A 379 21.83 23.49 -6.83
C SER A 379 21.54 23.96 -5.41
N ASN A 380 22.28 24.97 -4.92
CA ASN A 380 22.05 25.56 -3.59
C ASN A 380 21.94 24.51 -2.45
N LEU A 381 22.89 23.57 -2.41
CA LEU A 381 22.94 22.52 -1.39
C LEU A 381 23.92 22.89 -0.27
N ASP A 382 23.56 22.57 0.97
CA ASP A 382 24.48 22.60 2.12
C ASP A 382 24.83 21.16 2.53
N ILE A 383 26.05 20.73 2.22
CA ILE A 383 26.47 19.33 2.31
C ILE A 383 27.52 19.19 3.43
N GLY A 384 27.10 18.55 4.51
CA GLY A 384 27.92 18.22 5.66
C GLY A 384 29.02 17.21 5.36
N LYS A 385 29.94 17.07 6.32
CA LYS A 385 30.99 16.07 6.25
C LYS A 385 30.43 14.66 6.40
N ALA A 386 30.95 13.74 5.58
CA ALA A 386 30.65 12.31 5.62
C ALA A 386 31.92 11.48 5.90
N GLU A 387 31.75 10.23 6.32
CA GLU A 387 32.86 9.35 6.70
C GLU A 387 33.73 8.96 5.51
N ILE A 388 33.12 8.58 4.39
CA ILE A 388 33.82 8.16 3.17
C ILE A 388 34.03 9.35 2.23
N ALA A 389 32.93 10.03 1.88
CA ALA A 389 32.94 11.22 1.03
C ALA A 389 31.60 11.96 1.10
N SER A 390 31.62 13.29 1.17
CA SER A 390 30.40 14.10 1.11
C SER A 390 29.70 13.96 -0.25
N ILE A 391 30.49 13.74 -1.31
CA ILE A 391 29.99 13.41 -2.65
C ILE A 391 30.82 12.25 -3.20
N ARG A 392 30.14 11.22 -3.71
CA ARG A 392 30.77 10.09 -4.37
C ARG A 392 30.07 9.75 -5.68
N THR A 393 30.83 9.63 -6.76
CA THR A 393 30.37 8.96 -7.98
C THR A 393 31.18 7.70 -8.26
N ARG A 394 30.56 6.67 -8.84
CA ARG A 394 31.22 5.44 -9.31
C ARG A 394 30.48 4.78 -10.48
N PHE A 395 31.13 3.86 -11.20
CA PHE A 395 30.48 3.01 -12.21
C PHE A 395 29.61 3.78 -13.22
N GLY A 396 30.20 4.81 -13.82
CA GLY A 396 29.54 5.62 -14.84
C GLY A 396 28.51 6.65 -14.33
N GLY A 397 28.38 6.84 -13.01
CA GLY A 397 27.57 7.91 -12.44
C GLY A 397 28.01 9.31 -12.90
N SER A 398 27.07 10.24 -12.99
CA SER A 398 27.31 11.63 -13.39
C SER A 398 26.70 12.62 -12.41
N ILE A 399 27.41 13.71 -12.12
CA ILE A 399 26.92 14.73 -11.19
C ILE A 399 27.18 16.14 -11.73
N ASN A 400 26.18 17.01 -11.62
CA ASN A 400 26.30 18.44 -11.85
C ASN A 400 25.86 19.20 -10.60
N LEU A 401 26.77 19.95 -9.97
CA LEU A 401 26.49 20.76 -8.80
C LEU A 401 26.79 22.22 -9.06
N THR A 402 25.86 23.08 -8.65
CA THR A 402 25.95 24.54 -8.77
C THR A 402 25.66 25.23 -7.44
N ASP A 403 26.32 26.35 -7.18
CA ASP A 403 26.02 27.28 -6.09
C ASP A 403 25.84 26.63 -4.71
N SER A 404 26.61 25.58 -4.42
CA SER A 404 26.48 24.75 -3.21
C SER A 404 27.64 24.98 -2.24
N SER A 405 27.51 24.52 -0.99
CA SER A 405 28.59 24.53 0.00
C SER A 405 28.85 23.15 0.55
N LEU A 406 30.13 22.80 0.66
CA LEU A 406 30.59 21.68 1.45
C LEU A 406 31.03 22.18 2.83
N GLU A 407 30.82 21.38 3.87
CA GLU A 407 31.47 21.59 5.16
C GLU A 407 32.99 21.54 4.99
N LYS A 408 33.74 22.27 5.82
CA LYS A 408 35.20 22.31 5.75
C LYS A 408 35.81 20.90 5.88
N ASP A 409 36.85 20.63 5.10
CA ASP A 409 37.56 19.35 5.06
C ASP A 409 36.68 18.17 4.62
N SER A 410 35.62 18.47 3.86
CA SER A 410 34.81 17.46 3.16
C SER A 410 35.58 16.85 2.00
N LYS A 411 35.40 15.55 1.79
CA LYS A 411 36.03 14.81 0.71
C LYS A 411 35.05 14.58 -0.44
N VAL A 412 35.52 14.75 -1.67
CA VAL A 412 34.76 14.48 -2.89
C VAL A 412 35.51 13.44 -3.73
N ILE A 413 34.82 12.37 -4.13
CA ILE A 413 35.39 11.28 -4.95
C ILE A 413 34.57 11.16 -6.23
N LEU A 414 35.20 11.39 -7.37
CA LEU A 414 34.55 11.36 -8.68
C LEU A 414 35.16 10.26 -9.55
N GLN A 415 34.42 9.16 -9.72
CA GLN A 415 34.71 8.07 -10.66
C GLN A 415 33.46 7.86 -11.53
N GLY A 416 33.52 7.99 -12.85
CA GLY A 416 32.29 8.17 -13.63
C GLY A 416 32.47 8.91 -14.94
N ARG A 417 31.36 9.33 -15.56
CA ARG A 417 31.35 9.82 -16.95
C ARG A 417 31.43 11.34 -17.06
N ASN A 418 30.55 12.06 -16.38
CA ASN A 418 30.42 13.51 -16.51
C ASN A 418 30.34 14.17 -15.14
N PHE A 419 31.20 15.17 -14.91
CA PHE A 419 31.22 15.95 -13.68
C PHE A 419 31.24 17.44 -13.99
N MET A 420 30.37 18.19 -13.34
CA MET A 420 30.39 19.65 -13.35
C MET A 420 30.21 20.14 -11.92
N ILE A 421 31.16 20.94 -11.42
CA ILE A 421 31.14 21.51 -10.07
C ILE A 421 31.45 22.99 -10.22
N ASN A 422 30.41 23.83 -10.20
CA ASN A 422 30.52 25.27 -10.43
C ASN A 422 30.07 26.05 -9.20
N ASN A 423 30.83 27.08 -8.80
CA ASN A 423 30.53 27.92 -7.64
C ASN A 423 30.32 27.14 -6.33
N VAL A 424 30.96 25.98 -6.17
CA VAL A 424 30.88 25.18 -4.94
C VAL A 424 32.00 25.61 -3.99
N LYS A 425 31.64 25.91 -2.73
CA LYS A 425 32.60 26.31 -1.68
C LYS A 425 33.25 25.09 -1.01
N ASN A 426 34.49 25.26 -0.54
CA ASN A 426 35.28 24.26 0.20
C ASN A 426 35.55 22.97 -0.59
N THR A 427 35.98 23.12 -1.84
CA THR A 427 36.29 22.01 -2.77
C THR A 427 37.78 21.63 -2.79
N ASP A 428 38.49 21.84 -1.68
CA ASP A 428 39.96 21.73 -1.64
C ASP A 428 40.47 20.27 -1.78
N ASP A 429 39.66 19.26 -1.42
CA ASP A 429 39.99 17.82 -1.53
C ASP A 429 39.03 17.10 -2.51
N ILE A 430 39.09 17.48 -3.78
CA ILE A 430 38.46 16.74 -4.89
C ILE A 430 39.45 15.71 -5.44
N ARG A 431 39.05 14.43 -5.42
CA ARG A 431 39.75 13.33 -6.09
C ARG A 431 38.98 12.89 -7.33
N ILE A 432 39.62 12.99 -8.49
CA ILE A 432 39.08 12.50 -9.75
C ILE A 432 39.86 11.25 -10.13
N GLU A 433 39.16 10.13 -10.28
CA GLU A 433 39.75 8.88 -10.72
C GLU A 433 39.18 8.52 -12.10
N ASN A 434 40.07 8.50 -13.09
CA ASN A 434 39.73 8.09 -14.44
C ASN A 434 39.70 6.56 -14.50
N LEU A 435 38.53 5.98 -14.73
CA LEU A 435 38.38 4.56 -15.01
C LEU A 435 38.32 4.35 -16.53
N GLU A 436 39.07 3.37 -17.02
CA GLU A 436 38.93 2.91 -18.41
C GLU A 436 37.55 2.24 -18.58
N LYS A 437 36.86 2.55 -19.68
CA LYS A 437 35.59 1.90 -20.02
C LYS A 437 35.83 0.42 -20.32
N ASP A 438 35.39 -0.48 -19.44
CA ASP A 438 35.23 -1.89 -19.79
C ASP A 438 33.82 -2.17 -20.28
N PRO A 439 33.59 -2.58 -21.53
CA PRO A 439 32.24 -2.88 -22.00
C PRO A 439 31.58 -4.07 -21.29
N VAL A 440 32.32 -4.84 -20.48
CA VAL A 440 31.86 -6.07 -19.84
C VAL A 440 31.93 -5.96 -18.31
N PRO A 441 30.85 -6.28 -17.57
CA PRO A 441 30.91 -6.30 -16.11
C PRO A 441 31.95 -7.33 -15.62
N ARG A 442 32.79 -6.91 -14.67
CA ARG A 442 33.86 -7.72 -14.09
C ARG A 442 33.56 -8.15 -12.68
N CYS A 443 33.93 -9.38 -12.36
CA CYS A 443 33.81 -9.96 -11.04
C CYS A 443 34.65 -9.16 -10.03
N PHE A 444 34.01 -8.64 -8.97
CA PHE A 444 34.66 -7.89 -7.89
C PHE A 444 35.75 -8.69 -7.15
N LYS A 445 35.75 -10.02 -7.25
CA LYS A 445 36.73 -10.90 -6.59
C LYS A 445 37.92 -11.30 -7.46
N CYS A 446 37.69 -11.57 -8.75
CA CYS A 446 38.73 -12.16 -9.62
C CYS A 446 38.94 -11.42 -10.96
N GLY A 447 38.16 -10.38 -11.26
CA GLY A 447 38.28 -9.59 -12.49
C GLY A 447 37.84 -10.31 -13.78
N LYS A 448 37.37 -11.55 -13.72
CA LYS A 448 36.80 -12.25 -14.89
C LYS A 448 35.43 -11.66 -15.26
N ASP A 449 34.99 -11.88 -16.50
CA ASP A 449 33.62 -11.58 -16.96
C ASP A 449 32.57 -12.24 -16.03
N CYS A 450 31.59 -11.45 -15.58
CA CYS A 450 30.46 -11.91 -14.78
C CYS A 450 29.08 -11.62 -15.39
N SER A 451 29.02 -11.23 -16.67
CA SER A 451 27.77 -10.86 -17.37
C SER A 451 26.68 -11.94 -17.35
N GLN A 452 27.06 -13.20 -17.18
CA GLN A 452 26.15 -14.35 -17.16
C GLN A 452 25.68 -14.75 -15.75
N ASN A 453 25.91 -13.90 -14.74
CA ASN A 453 25.58 -14.21 -13.35
C ASN A 453 25.01 -12.96 -12.66
N LEU A 454 23.70 -12.77 -12.84
CA LEU A 454 22.95 -11.59 -12.37
C LEU A 454 22.23 -11.95 -11.07
N PHE A 455 22.13 -11.03 -10.11
CA PHE A 455 21.38 -11.32 -8.88
C PHE A 455 19.87 -11.32 -9.11
N ASP A 456 19.17 -12.24 -8.45
CA ASP A 456 17.72 -12.46 -8.53
C ASP A 456 16.84 -11.36 -7.92
N SER A 457 17.44 -10.32 -7.34
CA SER A 457 16.70 -9.26 -6.66
C SER A 457 16.89 -7.89 -7.33
N CYS A 458 18.07 -7.67 -7.91
CA CYS A 458 18.43 -6.39 -8.53
C CYS A 458 18.88 -6.50 -10.00
N GLY A 459 19.24 -7.68 -10.48
CA GLY A 459 19.75 -7.86 -11.84
C GLY A 459 21.20 -7.40 -12.04
N HIS A 460 21.94 -7.04 -10.98
CA HIS A 460 23.35 -6.66 -11.08
C HIS A 460 24.27 -7.89 -11.29
N ALA A 461 25.22 -7.78 -12.21
CA ALA A 461 26.31 -8.76 -12.40
C ALA A 461 27.56 -8.34 -11.61
N CYS A 462 27.73 -8.85 -10.40
CA CYS A 462 28.85 -8.45 -9.52
C CYS A 462 29.93 -9.53 -9.35
N PHE A 463 29.56 -10.81 -9.45
CA PHE A 463 30.50 -11.92 -9.28
C PHE A 463 30.32 -12.93 -10.39
N CYS A 464 31.41 -13.55 -10.84
CA CYS A 464 31.31 -14.72 -11.72
C CYS A 464 30.77 -15.93 -10.94
N ARG A 465 30.29 -16.95 -11.64
CA ARG A 465 29.69 -18.15 -11.04
C ARG A 465 30.58 -18.84 -9.99
N GLU A 466 31.90 -18.84 -10.19
CA GLU A 466 32.88 -19.44 -9.27
C GLU A 466 33.08 -18.62 -7.99
N CYS A 467 32.86 -17.30 -8.05
CA CYS A 467 33.13 -16.36 -6.97
C CYS A 467 31.88 -15.93 -6.21
N CYS A 468 30.70 -16.08 -6.83
CA CYS A 468 29.43 -15.64 -6.29
C CYS A 468 29.09 -16.41 -5.00
N PRO A 469 28.90 -15.71 -3.87
CA PRO A 469 28.32 -16.32 -2.68
C PRO A 469 26.91 -16.86 -2.99
N PRO A 470 26.47 -17.95 -2.32
CA PRO A 470 25.14 -18.51 -2.53
C PRO A 470 24.01 -17.49 -2.32
N LYS A 471 24.15 -16.67 -1.27
CA LYS A 471 23.31 -15.52 -0.95
C LYS A 471 24.16 -14.42 -0.34
N GLY A 472 23.67 -13.19 -0.35
CA GLY A 472 24.37 -12.07 0.25
C GLY A 472 23.77 -10.74 -0.14
N GLU A 473 24.56 -9.68 -0.01
CA GLU A 473 24.18 -8.33 -0.37
C GLU A 473 24.92 -7.90 -1.65
N CYS A 474 24.21 -7.26 -2.57
CA CYS A 474 24.81 -6.76 -3.80
C CYS A 474 25.80 -5.59 -3.50
N PRO A 475 27.08 -5.67 -3.89
CA PRO A 475 28.07 -4.61 -3.61
C PRO A 475 27.86 -3.32 -4.43
N LEU A 476 26.95 -3.36 -5.41
CA LEU A 476 26.59 -2.19 -6.21
C LEU A 476 25.44 -1.46 -5.54
N CYS A 477 24.26 -2.09 -5.49
CA CYS A 477 23.06 -1.41 -5.04
C CYS A 477 22.77 -1.60 -3.56
N HIS A 478 23.41 -2.54 -2.85
CA HIS A 478 23.16 -2.91 -1.44
C HIS A 478 21.87 -3.70 -1.19
N LEU A 479 21.28 -4.32 -2.23
CA LEU A 479 20.10 -5.16 -2.09
C LEU A 479 20.51 -6.60 -1.77
N ASP A 480 19.84 -7.20 -0.79
CA ASP A 480 19.97 -8.63 -0.52
C ASP A 480 19.52 -9.44 -1.74
N TYR A 481 20.20 -10.55 -1.99
CA TYR A 481 19.89 -11.51 -3.03
C TYR A 481 19.96 -12.94 -2.46
N GLU A 482 19.06 -13.80 -2.92
CA GLU A 482 19.00 -15.20 -2.48
C GLU A 482 19.71 -16.14 -3.47
N THR A 483 19.81 -15.74 -4.74
CA THR A 483 20.55 -16.49 -5.75
C THR A 483 21.01 -15.59 -6.91
N ALA A 484 21.83 -16.16 -7.78
CA ALA A 484 22.12 -15.61 -9.10
C ALA A 484 21.34 -16.36 -10.18
N ILE A 485 20.90 -15.62 -11.20
CA ILE A 485 20.15 -16.07 -12.36
C ILE A 485 20.97 -15.87 -13.62
N ILE A 486 20.70 -16.70 -14.62
CA ILE A 486 21.35 -16.65 -15.94
C ILE A 486 20.43 -15.88 -16.88
N PRO A 487 20.90 -14.83 -17.56
CA PRO A 487 20.09 -14.17 -18.58
C PRO A 487 19.78 -15.11 -19.76
N HIS A 488 18.52 -15.14 -20.18
CA HIS A 488 17.97 -15.97 -21.25
C HIS A 488 17.52 -15.09 -22.41
N PRO A 489 18.41 -14.76 -23.37
CA PRO A 489 18.02 -14.04 -24.59
C PRO A 489 17.08 -14.89 -25.44
N MET A 490 15.98 -14.29 -25.91
CA MET A 490 14.99 -14.96 -26.77
C MET A 490 15.28 -14.80 -28.27
N SER A 491 16.29 -14.02 -28.64
CA SER A 491 16.75 -13.78 -30.00
C SER A 491 18.28 -13.77 -30.05
N THR A 492 18.87 -14.19 -31.17
CA THR A 492 20.33 -14.20 -31.40
C THR A 492 20.91 -12.82 -31.65
N ASP A 493 20.08 -11.86 -32.06
CA ASP A 493 20.53 -10.57 -32.61
C ASP A 493 20.50 -9.44 -31.56
N LYS A 494 20.44 -9.78 -30.27
CA LYS A 494 20.20 -8.85 -29.14
C LYS A 494 18.90 -8.05 -29.22
N LEU A 495 18.06 -8.30 -30.21
CA LEU A 495 16.74 -7.67 -30.36
C LEU A 495 15.71 -8.33 -29.45
N CYS A 496 14.70 -7.55 -29.04
CA CYS A 496 13.58 -8.04 -28.27
C CYS A 496 12.77 -9.05 -29.10
N GLY A 497 12.55 -10.25 -28.55
CA GLY A 497 11.83 -11.33 -29.23
C GLY A 497 10.33 -11.09 -29.44
N ILE A 498 9.78 -9.94 -29.00
CA ILE A 498 8.37 -9.56 -29.21
C ILE A 498 8.25 -8.55 -30.35
N CYS A 499 8.89 -7.39 -30.25
CA CYS A 499 8.82 -6.38 -31.31
C CYS A 499 9.80 -6.63 -32.46
N MET A 500 10.92 -7.32 -32.21
CA MET A 500 12.03 -7.49 -33.17
C MET A 500 12.61 -6.17 -33.69
N GLU A 501 12.37 -5.06 -32.99
CA GLU A 501 12.76 -3.70 -33.37
C GLU A 501 13.78 -3.11 -32.37
N GLU A 502 13.47 -3.18 -31.08
CA GLU A 502 14.29 -2.61 -29.99
C GLU A 502 15.29 -3.63 -29.41
N GLU A 503 16.36 -3.16 -28.78
CA GLU A 503 17.30 -4.02 -28.05
C GLU A 503 16.63 -4.66 -26.82
N ALA A 504 16.94 -5.94 -26.54
CA ALA A 504 16.51 -6.68 -25.36
C ALA A 504 17.36 -6.28 -24.14
N ASP A 505 17.22 -5.02 -23.74
CA ASP A 505 18.03 -4.33 -22.74
C ASP A 505 17.58 -4.54 -21.30
N SER A 506 16.49 -5.28 -21.08
CA SER A 506 15.89 -5.45 -19.77
C SER A 506 15.72 -6.93 -19.44
N ILE A 507 15.97 -7.29 -18.17
CA ILE A 507 15.81 -8.64 -17.64
C ILE A 507 14.56 -8.75 -16.77
N LEU A 508 13.83 -9.84 -16.96
CA LEU A 508 12.70 -10.22 -16.12
C LEU A 508 13.18 -11.11 -14.99
N ILE A 509 12.99 -10.64 -13.77
CA ILE A 509 13.44 -11.30 -12.56
C ILE A 509 12.22 -11.95 -11.87
N PRO A 510 12.35 -13.20 -11.36
CA PRO A 510 13.57 -14.01 -11.26
C PRO A 510 13.83 -14.94 -12.45
N CYS A 511 13.01 -14.90 -13.51
CA CYS A 511 13.05 -15.93 -14.55
C CYS A 511 14.20 -15.79 -15.57
N GLY A 512 14.91 -14.67 -15.58
CA GLY A 512 16.08 -14.41 -16.40
C GLY A 512 15.81 -14.01 -17.85
N HIS A 513 14.56 -13.98 -18.32
CA HIS A 513 14.26 -13.69 -19.72
C HIS A 513 14.55 -12.23 -20.09
N LEU A 514 15.11 -12.01 -21.28
CA LEU A 514 15.40 -10.67 -21.79
C LEU A 514 14.28 -10.14 -22.71
N ILE A 515 13.95 -8.86 -22.54
CA ILE A 515 12.89 -8.14 -23.27
C ILE A 515 13.28 -6.65 -23.36
N CYS A 516 12.71 -5.88 -24.29
CA CYS A 516 12.83 -4.42 -24.21
C CYS A 516 11.79 -3.85 -23.21
N LYS A 517 12.14 -2.74 -22.56
CA LYS A 517 11.26 -2.09 -21.57
C LYS A 517 9.87 -1.76 -22.12
N LYS A 518 9.78 -1.30 -23.38
CA LYS A 518 8.52 -0.97 -24.06
C LYS A 518 7.56 -2.16 -24.16
N CYS A 519 8.05 -3.32 -24.61
CA CYS A 519 7.23 -4.52 -24.71
C CYS A 519 6.82 -5.07 -23.34
N PHE A 520 7.69 -4.96 -22.33
CA PHE A 520 7.32 -5.35 -20.97
C PHE A 520 6.18 -4.48 -20.42
N LEU A 521 6.28 -3.16 -20.53
CA LEU A 521 5.25 -2.24 -20.02
C LEU A 521 3.90 -2.48 -20.69
N GLU A 522 3.87 -2.72 -22.00
CA GLU A 522 2.64 -3.04 -22.71
C GLU A 522 2.06 -4.40 -22.30
N TRP A 523 2.93 -5.39 -22.07
CA TRP A 523 2.53 -6.71 -21.58
C TRP A 523 1.98 -6.65 -20.15
N TYR A 524 2.62 -5.87 -19.26
CA TYR A 524 2.27 -5.78 -17.84
C TYR A 524 0.85 -5.26 -17.60
N LYS A 525 0.33 -4.43 -18.51
CA LYS A 525 -1.07 -3.97 -18.49
C LYS A 525 -2.09 -5.12 -18.56
N GLN A 526 -1.69 -6.27 -19.10
CA GLN A 526 -2.57 -7.43 -19.29
C GLN A 526 -2.22 -8.57 -18.33
N ASP A 527 -0.93 -8.76 -18.02
CA ASP A 527 -0.45 -9.88 -17.20
C ASP A 527 0.87 -9.50 -16.51
N SER A 528 0.91 -9.65 -15.18
CA SER A 528 2.09 -9.38 -14.36
C SER A 528 3.17 -10.48 -14.41
N GLY A 529 2.97 -11.52 -15.22
CA GLY A 529 3.92 -12.60 -15.48
C GLY A 529 4.86 -12.37 -16.66
N CYS A 530 5.84 -13.25 -16.82
CA CYS A 530 6.75 -13.23 -17.97
C CYS A 530 6.02 -13.66 -19.26
N PRO A 531 6.10 -12.91 -20.37
CA PRO A 531 5.44 -13.25 -21.63
C PRO A 531 5.96 -14.56 -22.24
N TYR A 532 7.19 -14.96 -21.90
CA TYR A 532 7.84 -16.15 -22.45
C TYR A 532 7.54 -17.41 -21.62
N CYS A 533 7.84 -17.39 -20.32
CA CYS A 533 7.72 -18.58 -19.48
C CYS A 533 6.53 -18.58 -18.51
N ARG A 534 5.72 -17.52 -18.48
CA ARG A 534 4.55 -17.36 -17.61
C ARG A 534 4.84 -17.42 -16.11
N HIS A 535 6.10 -17.24 -15.71
CA HIS A 535 6.45 -17.03 -14.32
C HIS A 535 5.70 -15.79 -13.81
N LYS A 536 4.97 -15.91 -12.70
CA LYS A 536 4.12 -14.83 -12.18
C LYS A 536 4.92 -13.78 -11.43
N PHE A 537 4.39 -12.55 -11.35
CA PHE A 537 4.94 -11.46 -10.54
C PHE A 537 6.42 -11.16 -10.85
N VAL A 538 6.71 -10.95 -12.13
CA VAL A 538 8.08 -10.62 -12.54
C VAL A 538 8.35 -9.13 -12.42
N ASN A 539 9.58 -8.80 -12.04
CA ASN A 539 10.08 -7.44 -12.08
C ASN A 539 10.96 -7.25 -13.31
N CYS A 540 10.75 -6.16 -14.04
CA CYS A 540 11.63 -5.78 -15.15
C CYS A 540 12.74 -4.86 -14.64
N ARG A 541 14.00 -5.20 -14.95
CA ARG A 541 15.18 -4.41 -14.61
C ARG A 541 15.99 -4.14 -15.85
N SER A 542 16.38 -2.89 -16.09
CA SER A 542 17.33 -2.57 -17.14
C SER A 542 18.70 -3.17 -16.83
N LEU A 543 19.35 -3.72 -17.85
CA LEU A 543 20.74 -4.15 -17.77
C LEU A 543 21.62 -2.90 -17.84
N VAL A 544 22.21 -2.54 -16.71
CA VAL A 544 23.08 -1.37 -16.64
C VAL A 544 24.54 -1.81 -16.70
N PRO A 545 25.36 -1.26 -17.60
CA PRO A 545 26.80 -1.54 -17.62
C PRO A 545 27.48 -0.86 -16.43
N TYR A 546 28.26 -1.60 -15.63
CA TYR A 546 28.89 -1.11 -14.39
C TYR A 546 30.40 -0.84 -14.52
N ALA A 547 30.84 -0.30 -15.67
CA ALA A 547 32.24 0.07 -15.91
C ALA A 547 32.43 1.58 -16.07
#